data_AF-A0A1I5IK51-F1
#
_entry.id   AF-A0A1I5IK51-F1
#
_cell.length_a   1.000
_cell.length_b   1.000
_cell.length_c   1.000
_cell.angle_alpha   90.00
_cell.angle_beta   90.00
_cell.angle_gamma   90.00
#
_symmetry.space_group_name_H-M   'P 1'
#
loop_
_entity.id
_entity.type
_entity.pdbx_description
1 polymer ?
#
loop_
_entity_poly.entity_id
_entity_poly.type
_entity_poly.pdbx_seq_one_letter_code
_entity_poly.pdbx_strand_id
1 'polypeptide(L)'
;MASISQQHPTAKAKALKAAEASERRERLRRGLPATVELLQQRHADRIDDSDIDAYVNLNWLEWHGGGLRLTITGRNVCAQLAPTALV
;
A
#
# COMPACT_ATOMS: atom_id res chain seq x y z
N MET A 1 -4.18 20.89 46.67
CA MET A 1 -5.04 20.18 45.71
C MET A 1 -4.21 19.89 44.46
N ALA A 2 -3.70 18.66 44.31
CA ALA A 2 -2.86 18.27 43.18
C ALA A 2 -3.72 17.60 42.12
N SER A 3 -4.09 18.34 41.08
CA SER A 3 -4.79 17.80 39.92
C SER A 3 -3.80 17.13 38.98
N ILE A 4 -3.40 15.91 39.33
CA ILE A 4 -2.97 14.92 38.34
C ILE A 4 -4.24 14.38 37.71
N SER A 5 -4.52 14.74 36.46
CA SER A 5 -5.59 14.08 35.72
C SER A 5 -5.24 13.95 34.24
N GLN A 6 -4.80 12.74 33.92
CA GLN A 6 -5.18 11.99 32.73
C GLN A 6 -4.61 12.51 31.40
N GLN A 7 -3.34 12.17 31.16
CA GLN A 7 -2.84 12.02 29.79
C GLN A 7 -3.51 10.77 29.19
N HIS A 8 -4.34 10.96 28.14
CA HIS A 8 -5.03 9.89 27.42
C HIS A 8 -4.03 9.00 26.65
N PRO A 9 -3.78 7.73 27.04
CA PRO A 9 -2.82 6.86 26.35
C PRO A 9 -3.31 6.41 24.96
N THR A 10 -4.60 6.52 24.68
CA THR A 10 -5.23 6.01 23.44
C THR A 10 -4.96 6.86 22.20
N ALA A 11 -4.84 8.18 22.33
CA ALA A 11 -4.65 9.07 21.17
C ALA A 11 -3.24 8.95 20.59
N LYS A 12 -2.22 8.92 21.45
CA LYS A 12 -0.81 8.77 21.05
C LYS A 12 -0.54 7.41 20.40
N ALA A 13 -1.07 6.32 20.98
CA ALA A 13 -0.94 4.99 20.42
C ALA A 13 -1.63 4.84 19.05
N LYS A 14 -2.79 5.49 18.87
CA LYS A 14 -3.51 5.49 17.58
C LYS A 14 -2.74 6.27 16.51
N ALA A 15 -2.14 7.41 16.86
CA ALA A 15 -1.34 8.21 15.93
C ALA A 15 -0.09 7.45 15.45
N LEU A 16 0.60 6.75 16.34
CA LEU A 16 1.75 5.91 16.01
C LEU A 16 1.38 4.80 15.01
N LYS A 17 0.28 4.07 15.28
CA LYS A 17 -0.21 3.04 14.34
C LYS A 17 -0.60 3.60 12.97
N ALA A 18 -1.18 4.80 12.92
CA ALA A 18 -1.54 5.46 11.67
C ALA A 18 -0.30 5.87 10.86
N ALA A 19 0.76 6.33 11.54
CA ALA A 19 2.03 6.66 10.90
C ALA A 19 2.69 5.40 10.30
N GLU A 20 2.77 4.30 11.07
CA GLU A 20 3.31 3.02 10.57
C GLU A 20 2.51 2.48 9.38
N ALA A 21 1.18 2.60 9.41
CA ALA A 21 0.32 2.21 8.29
C ALA A 21 0.58 3.08 7.04
N SER A 22 0.82 4.38 7.23
CA SER A 22 1.18 5.29 6.13
C SER A 22 2.54 4.94 5.53
N GLU A 23 3.55 4.67 6.36
CA GLU A 23 4.88 4.26 5.90
C GLU A 23 4.84 2.94 5.12
N ARG A 24 4.08 1.97 5.61
CA ARG A 24 3.87 0.69 4.91
C ARG A 24 3.18 0.90 3.57
N ARG A 25 2.12 1.72 3.53
CA ARG A 25 1.42 2.03 2.29
C ARG A 25 2.33 2.73 1.29
N GLU A 26 3.19 3.61 1.77
CA GLU A 26 4.14 4.35 0.94
C GLU A 26 5.26 3.43 0.40
N ARG A 27 5.73 2.45 1.19
CA ARG A 27 6.61 1.37 0.70
C ARG A 27 5.95 0.58 -0.43
N LEU A 28 4.72 0.13 -0.21
CA LEU A 28 3.94 -0.62 -1.20
C LEU A 28 3.71 0.22 -2.47
N ARG A 29 3.42 1.51 -2.30
CA ARG A 29 3.23 2.45 -3.40
C ARG A 29 4.47 2.49 -4.29
N ARG A 30 5.66 2.72 -3.72
CA ARG A 30 6.91 2.74 -4.48
C ARG A 30 7.25 1.41 -5.16
N GLY A 31 6.87 0.28 -4.55
CA GLY A 31 7.08 -1.05 -5.12
C GLY A 31 6.10 -1.44 -6.23
N LEU A 32 4.91 -0.83 -6.26
CA LEU A 32 3.81 -1.24 -7.14
C LEU A 32 4.18 -1.26 -8.64
N PRO A 33 4.93 -0.29 -9.20
CA PRO A 33 5.32 -0.35 -10.61
C PRO A 33 6.16 -1.59 -10.95
N ALA A 34 7.12 -1.95 -10.09
CA ALA A 34 7.94 -3.15 -10.31
C ALA A 34 7.11 -4.44 -10.20
N THR A 35 6.17 -4.49 -9.24
CA THR A 35 5.21 -5.58 -9.11
C THR A 35 4.35 -5.73 -10.38
N VAL A 36 3.90 -4.61 -10.96
CA VAL A 36 3.12 -4.61 -12.20
C VAL A 36 3.93 -5.13 -13.39
N GLU A 37 5.21 -4.79 -13.49
CA GLU A 37 6.11 -5.35 -14.51
C GLU A 37 6.24 -6.88 -14.38
N LEU A 38 6.36 -7.40 -13.15
CA LEU A 38 6.38 -8.83 -12.88
C LEU A 38 5.08 -9.52 -13.30
N LEU A 39 3.91 -8.91 -13.01
CA LEU A 39 2.61 -9.43 -13.43
C LEU A 39 2.47 -9.48 -14.95
N GLN A 40 2.92 -8.45 -15.66
CA GLN A 40 2.93 -8.42 -17.13
C GLN A 40 3.79 -9.54 -17.73
N GLN A 41 4.91 -9.87 -17.07
CA GLN A 41 5.80 -10.96 -17.47
C GLN A 41 5.33 -12.35 -16.97
N ARG A 42 4.15 -12.44 -16.34
CA ARG A 42 3.60 -13.66 -15.73
C ARG A 42 4.49 -14.24 -14.62
N HIS A 43 5.27 -13.40 -13.95
CA HIS A 43 6.14 -13.75 -12.84
C HIS A 43 5.54 -13.36 -11.48
N ALA A 44 4.27 -13.70 -11.27
CA ALA A 44 3.59 -13.43 -9.99
C ALA A 44 4.28 -14.16 -8.82
N ASP A 45 4.87 -15.33 -9.08
CA ASP A 45 5.63 -16.14 -8.09
C ASP A 45 6.85 -15.42 -7.51
N ARG A 46 7.28 -14.29 -8.08
CA ARG A 46 8.40 -13.47 -7.58
C ARG A 46 7.96 -12.38 -6.61
N ILE A 47 6.66 -12.21 -6.41
CA ILE A 47 6.09 -11.24 -5.48
C ILE A 47 5.83 -11.96 -4.17
N ASP A 48 6.27 -11.38 -3.05
CA ASP A 48 6.01 -11.96 -1.73
C ASP A 48 4.50 -12.00 -1.44
N ASP A 49 4.02 -13.11 -0.88
CA ASP A 49 2.61 -13.31 -0.54
C ASP A 49 2.07 -12.20 0.36
N SER A 50 2.89 -11.70 1.30
CA SER A 50 2.50 -10.60 2.19
C SER A 50 2.28 -9.29 1.45
N ASP A 51 3.07 -9.04 0.41
CA ASP A 51 2.90 -7.86 -0.44
C ASP A 51 1.69 -8.04 -1.37
N ILE A 52 1.44 -9.24 -1.91
CA ILE A 52 0.21 -9.57 -2.66
C ILE A 52 -1.03 -9.28 -1.81
N ASP A 53 -1.10 -9.83 -0.60
CA ASP A 53 -2.23 -9.62 0.32
C ASP A 53 -2.38 -8.14 0.67
N ALA A 54 -1.28 -7.42 0.88
CA ALA A 54 -1.34 -5.98 1.15
C ALA A 54 -1.86 -5.20 -0.06
N TYR A 55 -1.46 -5.54 -1.28
CA TYR A 55 -1.95 -4.91 -2.50
C TYR A 55 -3.44 -5.20 -2.75
N VAL A 56 -3.89 -6.42 -2.48
CA VAL A 56 -5.30 -6.80 -2.59
C VAL A 56 -6.14 -6.09 -1.53
N ASN A 57 -5.68 -6.03 -0.28
CA ASN A 57 -6.35 -5.28 0.80
C ASN A 57 -6.46 -3.78 0.52
N LEU A 58 -5.48 -3.21 -0.21
CA LEU A 58 -5.52 -1.81 -0.66
C LEU A 58 -6.37 -1.59 -1.93
N ASN A 59 -6.96 -2.65 -2.48
CA ASN A 59 -7.68 -2.65 -3.75
C ASN A 59 -6.81 -2.22 -4.94
N TRP A 60 -5.49 -2.41 -4.88
CA TRP A 60 -4.57 -2.06 -5.97
C TRP A 60 -4.38 -3.22 -6.94
N LEU A 61 -4.41 -4.44 -6.42
CA LEU A 61 -4.49 -5.66 -7.20
C LEU A 61 -5.79 -6.40 -6.85
N GLU A 62 -6.24 -7.26 -7.76
CA GLU A 62 -7.39 -8.13 -7.52
C GLU A 62 -7.12 -9.52 -8.10
N TRP A 63 -7.73 -10.53 -7.48
CA TRP A 63 -7.76 -11.88 -8.01
C TRP A 63 -8.81 -11.98 -9.11
N HIS A 64 -8.39 -12.41 -10.31
CA HIS A 64 -9.26 -12.56 -11.46
C HIS A 64 -8.96 -13.90 -12.16
N GLY A 65 -9.87 -14.87 -12.01
CA GLY A 65 -9.79 -16.15 -12.72
C GLY A 65 -8.51 -16.96 -12.44
N GLY A 66 -7.98 -16.87 -11.22
CA GLY A 66 -6.76 -17.58 -10.82
C GLY A 66 -5.45 -16.82 -11.05
N GLY A 67 -5.50 -15.58 -11.56
CA GLY A 67 -4.34 -14.70 -11.68
C GLY A 67 -4.54 -13.38 -10.95
N LEU A 68 -3.45 -12.66 -10.71
CA LEU A 68 -3.47 -11.29 -10.20
C LEU A 68 -3.59 -10.29 -11.35
N ARG A 69 -4.48 -9.31 -11.18
CA ARG A 69 -4.69 -8.24 -12.14
C ARG A 69 -4.58 -6.88 -11.45
N LEU A 70 -4.05 -5.90 -12.18
CA LEU A 70 -4.02 -4.50 -11.75
C LEU A 70 -5.42 -3.88 -11.84
N THR A 71 -5.89 -3.29 -10.75
CA THR A 71 -7.18 -2.58 -10.70
C THR A 71 -7.05 -1.15 -11.24
N ILE A 72 -8.19 -0.45 -11.38
CA ILE A 72 -8.21 0.98 -11.69
C ILE A 72 -7.50 1.80 -10.61
N THR A 73 -7.70 1.46 -9.33
CA THR A 73 -7.04 2.15 -8.21
C THR A 73 -5.52 1.97 -8.27
N GLY A 74 -5.04 0.73 -8.49
CA GLY A 74 -3.61 0.45 -8.61
C GLY A 74 -2.98 1.17 -9.81
N ARG A 75 -3.68 1.20 -10.95
CA ARG A 75 -3.23 1.94 -12.14
C ARG A 75 -3.08 3.44 -11.86
N ASN A 76 -4.03 4.04 -11.15
CA ASN A 76 -3.93 5.45 -10.76
C ASN A 76 -2.77 5.70 -9.81
N VAL A 77 -2.47 4.78 -8.90
CA VAL A 77 -1.31 4.87 -7.99
C VAL A 77 0.00 4.84 -8.78
N CYS A 78 0.14 3.94 -9.75
CA CYS A 78 1.30 3.94 -10.66
C CYS A 78 1.40 5.24 -11.46
N ALA A 79 0.29 5.76 -11.99
CA ALA A 79 0.27 7.00 -12.75
C ALA A 79 0.69 8.22 -11.91
N GLN A 80 0.38 8.23 -10.61
CA GLN A 80 0.83 9.29 -9.70
C GLN A 80 2.31 9.19 -9.31
N LEU A 81 2.97 8.06 -9.61
CA LEU A 81 4.40 7.86 -9.39
C LEU A 81 5.23 8.11 -10.64
N ALA A 82 4.63 7.90 -11.81
CA ALA A 82 5.22 8.39 -13.04
C ALA A 82 5.37 9.91 -12.88
N PRO A 83 6.59 10.46 -13.00
CA PRO A 83 6.74 11.91 -13.05
C PRO A 83 5.85 12.37 -14.19
N THR A 84 4.92 13.29 -13.90
CA THR A 84 4.18 14.00 -14.93
C THR A 84 5.21 14.48 -15.94
N ALA A 85 5.25 13.84 -17.11
CA ALA A 85 5.97 14.35 -18.24
C ALA A 85 5.25 15.66 -18.58
N LEU A 86 5.80 16.77 -18.08
CA LEU A 86 5.46 18.10 -18.57
C LEU A 86 5.81 18.07 -20.07
N VAL A 87 4.78 17.98 -20.90
CA VAL A 87 4.83 18.26 -22.33
C VAL A 87 4.25 19.64 -22.55
#